data_AF-A0A433DMQ7-F1
#
_entry.id   AF-A0A433DMQ7-F1
#
_cell.length_a   1.000
_cell.length_b   1.000
_cell.length_c   1.000
_cell.angle_alpha   90.00
_cell.angle_beta   90.00
_cell.angle_gamma   90.00
#
_symmetry.space_group_name_H-M   'P 1'
#
loop_
_entity.id
_entity.type
_entity.pdbx_description
1 polymer ?
#
loop_
_entity_poly.entity_id
_entity_poly.type
_entity_poly.pdbx_seq_one_letter_code
_entity_poly.pdbx_strand_id
1 'polypeptide(L)'
;MVNPILGRVLIYHIDLLVILQALLKYGYANFSLEILEYCEVANVLSREQYWMDTLNPEYNILSTAGSSLGCKRSEETKAKIVMQNFQRFCFPYGVLVNSFSSQAAAAEELGINVRTVRLYIQTAKTGSFF
;
A
#
# COMPACT_ATOMS: atom_id res chain seq x y z
N MET A 1 7.44 -39.36 4.81
CA MET A 1 7.78 -38.36 3.78
C MET A 1 7.72 -37.00 4.43
N VAL A 2 8.87 -36.41 4.74
CA VAL A 2 8.97 -35.08 5.34
C VAL A 2 8.87 -34.08 4.18
N ASN A 3 7.78 -33.30 4.12
CA ASN A 3 7.65 -32.22 3.14
C ASN A 3 8.47 -31.02 3.64
N PRO A 4 9.60 -30.64 3.01
CA PRO A 4 10.44 -29.54 3.46
C PRO A 4 9.96 -28.18 2.93
N ILE A 5 8.67 -28.06 2.59
CA ILE A 5 8.12 -26.88 1.93
C ILE A 5 6.87 -26.44 2.68
N LEU A 6 7.02 -25.83 3.86
CA LEU A 6 6.21 -24.68 4.28
C LEU A 6 6.76 -24.06 5.57
N GLY A 7 8.06 -23.79 5.62
CA GLY A 7 8.61 -22.79 6.53
C GLY A 7 8.30 -21.37 6.04
N ARG A 8 7.07 -21.10 5.59
CA ARG A 8 6.58 -19.71 5.52
C ARG A 8 6.07 -19.42 6.91
N VAL A 9 6.96 -18.94 7.76
CA VAL A 9 6.59 -18.08 8.87
C VAL A 9 5.69 -17.01 8.26
N LEU A 10 4.37 -17.13 8.47
CA LEU A 10 3.39 -16.16 8.02
C LEU A 10 3.53 -14.94 8.89
N ILE A 11 4.53 -14.14 8.58
CA ILE A 11 4.57 -12.76 8.96
C ILE A 11 4.28 -12.03 7.65
N TYR A 12 3.06 -11.50 7.54
CA TYR A 12 2.69 -10.67 6.39
C TYR A 12 3.75 -9.58 6.20
N HIS A 13 4.01 -9.20 4.95
CA HIS A 13 5.13 -8.35 4.55
C HIS A 13 5.24 -7.01 5.34
N ILE A 14 4.18 -6.60 6.02
CA ILE A 14 4.13 -5.41 6.89
C ILE A 14 4.63 -5.72 8.31
N ASP A 15 4.22 -6.83 8.92
CA ASP A 15 4.64 -7.24 10.26
C ASP A 15 6.14 -7.63 10.29
N LEU A 16 6.67 -8.08 9.14
CA LEU A 16 8.08 -8.51 9.04
C LEU A 16 9.03 -7.34 9.26
N LEU A 17 8.64 -6.13 8.86
CA LEU A 17 9.46 -4.94 9.05
C LEU A 17 9.68 -4.61 10.53
N VAL A 18 8.66 -4.80 11.38
CA VAL A 18 8.76 -4.45 12.81
C VAL A 18 9.61 -5.47 13.58
N ILE A 19 9.41 -6.76 13.33
CA ILE A 19 10.22 -7.81 13.95
C ILE A 19 11.69 -7.69 13.53
N LEU A 20 11.97 -7.40 12.24
CA LEU A 20 13.33 -7.17 11.76
C LEU A 20 13.99 -5.96 12.43
N GLN A 21 13.27 -4.86 12.60
CA GLN A 21 13.79 -3.69 13.32
C GLN A 21 14.10 -4.00 14.79
N ALA A 22 13.23 -4.77 15.45
CA ALA A 22 13.44 -5.19 16.84
C ALA A 22 14.67 -6.10 16.98
N LEU A 23 14.83 -7.07 16.05
CA LEU A 23 16.00 -7.95 16.00
C LEU A 23 17.30 -7.16 15.79
N LEU A 24 17.31 -6.18 14.88
CA LEU A 24 18.48 -5.33 14.63
C LEU A 24 18.81 -4.42 15.83
N LYS A 25 17.79 -3.93 16.53
CA LYS A 25 17.95 -3.01 17.65
C LYS A 25 18.40 -3.71 18.94
N TYR A 26 17.84 -4.88 19.23
CA TYR A 26 18.06 -5.58 20.49
C TYR A 26 18.95 -6.82 20.33
N GLY A 27 19.24 -7.26 19.11
CA GLY A 27 20.11 -8.40 18.83
C GLY A 27 19.39 -9.75 18.95
N TYR A 28 19.85 -10.72 18.14
CA TYR A 28 19.23 -12.04 18.02
C TYR A 28 19.19 -12.86 19.31
N ALA A 29 20.17 -12.65 20.22
CA ALA A 29 20.23 -13.40 21.48
C ALA A 29 19.05 -13.13 22.42
N ASN A 30 18.32 -12.03 22.21
CA ASN A 30 17.14 -11.65 23.00
C ASN A 30 15.83 -12.20 22.41
N PHE A 31 15.89 -13.02 21.35
CA PHE A 31 14.72 -13.61 20.70
C PHE A 31 14.87 -15.13 20.59
N SER A 32 13.75 -15.84 20.71
CA SER A 32 13.66 -17.28 20.48
C SER A 32 12.57 -17.58 19.46
N LEU A 33 12.76 -18.67 18.71
CA LEU A 33 11.77 -19.19 17.76
C LEU A 33 11.23 -20.51 18.29
N GLU A 34 9.92 -20.63 18.39
CA GLU A 34 9.22 -21.83 18.85
C GLU A 34 8.05 -22.14 17.93
N ILE A 35 7.75 -23.43 17.74
CA ILE A 35 6.60 -23.89 16.95
C ILE A 35 5.43 -24.09 17.91
N LEU A 36 4.40 -23.25 17.81
CA LEU A 36 3.20 -23.36 18.66
C LEU A 36 2.31 -24.54 18.25
N GLU A 37 2.15 -24.79 16.95
CA GLU A 37 1.24 -25.81 16.44
C GLU A 37 1.56 -26.25 15.01
N TYR A 38 1.35 -27.53 14.72
CA TYR A 38 1.28 -28.05 13.35
C TYR A 38 -0.17 -28.15 12.91
N CYS A 39 -0.53 -27.50 11.81
CA CYS A 39 -1.87 -27.54 11.25
C CYS A 39 -1.85 -27.81 9.74
N GLU A 40 -3.00 -28.21 9.21
CA GLU A 40 -3.19 -28.35 7.77
C GLU A 40 -3.26 -26.98 7.09
N VAL A 41 -2.84 -26.91 5.83
CA VAL A 41 -2.76 -25.66 5.05
C VAL A 41 -4.10 -24.90 5.01
N ALA A 42 -5.22 -25.63 4.98
CA ALA A 42 -6.56 -25.05 4.96
C ALA A 42 -6.91 -24.27 6.26
N ASN A 43 -6.30 -24.62 7.38
CA ASN A 43 -6.60 -24.07 8.70
C ASN A 43 -5.60 -23.01 9.16
N VAL A 44 -4.62 -22.66 8.32
CA VAL A 44 -3.50 -21.80 8.74
C VAL A 44 -3.99 -20.43 9.21
N LEU A 45 -4.87 -19.77 8.45
CA LEU A 45 -5.40 -18.44 8.82
C LEU A 45 -6.26 -18.46 10.10
N SER A 46 -7.05 -19.53 10.30
CA SER A 46 -7.90 -19.63 11.49
C SER A 46 -7.07 -19.90 12.74
N ARG A 47 -6.01 -20.71 12.63
CA ARG A 47 -5.07 -20.95 13.74
C ARG A 47 -4.18 -19.74 14.01
N GLU A 48 -3.74 -19.02 12.98
CA GLU A 48 -3.02 -17.75 13.14
C GLU A 48 -3.86 -16.75 13.94
N GLN A 49 -5.12 -16.53 13.54
CA GLN A 49 -6.03 -15.64 14.29
C GLN A 49 -6.23 -16.10 15.74
N TYR A 50 -6.45 -17.40 15.96
CA TYR A 50 -6.61 -17.95 17.31
C TYR A 50 -5.41 -17.63 18.22
N TRP A 51 -4.18 -17.81 17.73
CA TRP A 51 -2.97 -17.54 18.52
C TRP A 51 -2.72 -16.05 18.70
N MET A 52 -3.01 -15.22 17.69
CA MET A 52 -2.97 -13.76 17.85
C MET A 52 -3.93 -13.28 18.94
N ASP A 53 -5.17 -13.76 18.93
CA ASP A 53 -6.19 -13.38 19.91
C ASP A 53 -5.87 -13.90 21.31
N THR A 54 -5.29 -15.11 21.39
CA THR A 54 -4.95 -15.76 22.67
C THR A 54 -3.72 -15.15 23.34
N LEU A 55 -2.67 -14.85 22.56
CA LEU A 55 -1.40 -14.37 23.08
C LEU A 55 -1.28 -12.84 23.08
N ASN A 56 -2.10 -12.16 22.27
CA ASN A 56 -2.07 -10.71 22.05
C ASN A 56 -0.62 -10.15 21.91
N PRO A 57 0.15 -10.64 20.93
CA PRO A 57 1.58 -10.34 20.83
C PRO A 57 1.83 -8.87 20.44
N GLU A 58 2.78 -8.23 21.13
CA GLU A 58 3.13 -6.80 20.95
C GLU A 58 3.63 -6.47 19.54
N TYR A 59 4.33 -7.40 18.89
CA TYR A 59 4.93 -7.17 17.58
C TYR A 59 3.98 -7.36 16.39
N ASN A 60 2.77 -7.86 16.63
CA ASN A 60 1.80 -8.10 15.58
C ASN A 60 0.95 -6.84 15.35
N ILE A 61 1.14 -6.17 14.21
CA ILE A 61 0.55 -4.85 13.95
C ILE A 61 -0.88 -5.00 13.41
N LEU A 62 -1.10 -6.06 12.61
CA LEU A 62 -2.39 -6.34 12.00
C LEU A 62 -3.30 -7.09 12.99
N SER A 63 -4.49 -6.55 13.26
CA SER A 63 -5.47 -7.20 14.13
C SER A 63 -6.10 -8.45 13.52
N THR A 64 -6.01 -8.61 12.20
CA THR A 64 -6.68 -9.69 11.47
C THR A 64 -5.67 -10.48 10.65
N ALA A 65 -5.64 -11.79 10.88
CA ALA A 65 -4.76 -12.72 10.19
C ALA A 65 -4.99 -12.61 8.68
N GLY A 66 -3.90 -12.38 7.96
CA GLY A 66 -3.89 -12.24 6.51
C GLY A 66 -4.66 -11.11 5.87
N SER A 67 -5.07 -10.12 6.65
CA SER A 67 -5.69 -8.94 6.12
C SER A 67 -5.05 -7.67 6.67
N SER A 68 -4.53 -6.84 5.77
CA SER A 68 -4.15 -5.47 6.12
C SER A 68 -5.34 -4.49 6.10
N LEU A 69 -6.56 -5.00 5.95
CA LEU A 69 -7.77 -4.18 5.88
C LEU A 69 -8.00 -3.48 7.22
N GLY A 70 -8.15 -2.15 7.20
CA GLY A 70 -8.32 -1.35 8.42
C GLY A 70 -7.00 -0.89 9.08
N CYS A 71 -5.85 -1.35 8.60
CA CYS A 71 -4.55 -0.84 9.08
C CYS A 71 -4.41 0.66 8.75
N LYS A 72 -4.45 1.50 9.79
CA LYS A 72 -4.28 2.96 9.63
C LYS A 72 -2.82 3.27 9.35
N ARG A 73 -2.52 3.68 8.11
CA ARG A 73 -1.20 4.24 7.76
C ARG A 73 -1.01 5.63 8.37
N SER A 74 0.22 5.94 8.78
CA SER A 74 0.60 7.30 9.21
C SER A 74 0.35 8.30 8.08
N GLU A 75 0.06 9.55 8.44
CA GLU A 75 -0.15 10.63 7.47
C GLU A 75 1.07 10.84 6.57
N GLU A 76 2.28 10.73 7.12
CA GLU A 76 3.53 10.79 6.35
C GLU A 76 3.60 9.69 5.29
N THR A 77 3.23 8.45 5.65
CA THR A 77 3.22 7.34 4.70
C THR A 77 2.16 7.54 3.62
N LYS A 78 0.98 8.05 3.99
CA LYS A 78 -0.07 8.40 3.03
C LYS A 78 0.43 9.47 2.05
N ALA A 79 1.08 10.52 2.54
CA ALA A 79 1.63 11.60 1.71
C ALA A 79 2.70 11.08 0.73
N LYS A 80 3.61 10.21 1.17
CA LYS A 80 4.62 9.58 0.30
C LYS A 80 3.98 8.71 -0.79
N ILE A 81 2.93 7.94 -0.46
CA ILE A 81 2.19 7.12 -1.43
C ILE A 81 1.49 8.02 -2.46
N VAL A 82 0.83 9.09 -2.01
CA VAL A 82 0.19 10.07 -2.90
C VAL A 82 1.22 10.69 -3.85
N MET A 83 2.38 11.10 -3.33
CA MET A 83 3.47 11.69 -4.11
C MET A 83 4.05 10.71 -5.15
N GLN A 84 4.25 9.44 -4.77
CA GLN A 84 4.70 8.39 -5.71
C GLN A 84 3.66 8.05 -6.78
N ASN A 85 2.37 8.01 -6.41
CA ASN A 85 1.30 7.75 -7.36
C ASN A 85 1.17 8.90 -8.37
N PHE A 86 1.41 10.14 -7.94
CA PHE A 86 1.45 11.31 -8.83
C PHE A 86 2.53 11.19 -9.92
N GLN A 87 3.71 10.67 -9.56
CA GLN A 87 4.78 10.40 -10.53
C GLN A 87 4.40 9.33 -11.55
N ARG A 88 3.58 8.34 -11.18
CA ARG A 88 3.10 7.29 -12.09
C ARG A 88 2.04 7.76 -13.09
N PHE A 89 1.33 8.86 -12.80
CA PHE A 89 0.40 9.48 -13.75
C PHE A 89 1.09 10.41 -14.76
N CYS A 90 2.41 10.60 -14.68
CA CYS A 90 3.17 11.20 -15.78
C CYS A 90 3.39 10.15 -16.87
N PHE A 91 2.60 10.22 -17.93
CA PHE A 91 2.83 9.44 -19.16
C PHE A 91 4.22 9.74 -19.74
N PRO A 92 4.87 8.77 -20.41
CA PRO A 92 6.26 8.89 -20.87
C PRO A 92 6.51 10.04 -21.87
N TYR A 93 5.46 10.70 -22.40
CA TYR A 93 5.56 11.87 -23.29
C TYR A 93 4.59 13.01 -22.94
N GLY A 94 4.16 13.15 -21.68
CA GLY A 94 3.20 14.17 -21.26
C GLY A 94 3.57 14.77 -19.92
N VAL A 95 4.47 15.75 -19.91
CA VAL A 95 4.76 16.55 -18.71
C VAL A 95 3.52 17.39 -18.38
N LEU A 96 3.02 17.28 -17.15
CA LEU A 96 2.04 18.23 -16.64
C LEU A 96 2.75 19.58 -16.51
N VAL A 97 2.60 20.42 -17.53
CA VAL A 97 3.26 21.73 -17.57
C VAL A 97 2.63 22.65 -16.51
N ASN A 98 1.31 22.59 -16.33
CA ASN A 98 0.55 23.38 -15.37
C ASN A 98 -0.74 22.67 -14.91
N SER A 99 -1.18 22.95 -13.68
CA SER A 99 -2.51 22.61 -13.17
C SER A 99 -3.27 23.86 -12.76
N PHE A 100 -4.53 23.98 -13.17
CA PHE A 100 -5.38 25.13 -12.86
C PHE A 100 -6.48 24.76 -11.86
N SER A 101 -6.86 25.70 -10.99
CA SER A 101 -7.94 25.51 -10.01
C SER A 101 -9.32 25.42 -10.64
N SER A 102 -9.50 25.93 -11.86
CA SER A 102 -10.74 25.87 -12.63
C SER A 102 -10.49 26.03 -14.13
N GLN A 103 -11.49 25.67 -14.96
CA GLN A 103 -11.45 25.94 -16.40
C GLN A 103 -11.42 27.45 -16.72
N ALA A 104 -11.97 28.27 -15.83
CA ALA A 104 -11.95 29.73 -15.98
C ALA A 104 -10.55 30.30 -15.74
N ALA A 105 -9.86 29.85 -14.68
CA ALA A 105 -8.48 30.24 -14.41
C ALA A 105 -7.52 29.81 -15.54
N ALA A 106 -7.74 28.61 -16.10
CA ALA A 106 -6.97 28.16 -17.27
C ALA A 106 -7.21 29.05 -18.50
N ALA A 107 -8.44 29.50 -18.72
CA ALA A 107 -8.82 30.32 -19.86
C ALA A 107 -8.25 31.73 -19.78
N GLU A 108 -8.23 32.31 -18.58
CA GLU A 108 -7.62 33.62 -18.30
C GLU A 108 -6.11 33.59 -18.58
N GLU A 109 -5.40 32.59 -18.05
CA GLU A 109 -3.95 32.43 -18.24
C GLU A 109 -3.58 32.22 -19.72
N LEU A 110 -4.35 31.39 -20.43
CA LEU A 110 -4.09 31.05 -21.83
C LEU A 110 -4.63 32.12 -22.81
N GLY A 111 -5.35 33.13 -22.33
CA GLY A 111 -5.97 34.15 -23.17
C GLY A 111 -7.02 33.62 -24.15
N ILE A 112 -7.70 32.53 -23.80
CA ILE A 112 -8.71 31.87 -24.65
C ILE A 112 -10.08 31.84 -23.98
N ASN A 113 -11.13 31.56 -24.75
CA ASN A 113 -12.47 31.42 -24.19
C ASN A 113 -12.59 30.13 -23.35
N VAL A 114 -13.24 30.21 -22.18
CA VAL A 114 -13.50 29.05 -21.30
C VAL A 114 -14.21 27.90 -22.03
N ARG A 115 -15.09 28.21 -23.00
CA ARG A 115 -15.77 27.20 -23.83
C ARG A 115 -14.77 26.41 -24.69
N THR A 116 -13.74 27.08 -25.19
CA THR A 116 -12.66 26.46 -25.96
C THR A 116 -11.88 25.48 -25.09
N VAL A 117 -11.53 25.87 -23.86
CA VAL A 117 -10.89 24.97 -22.87
C VAL A 117 -11.76 23.73 -22.62
N ARG A 118 -13.06 23.92 -22.42
CA ARG A 118 -14.01 22.81 -22.18
C ARG A 118 -14.10 21.86 -23.38
N LEU A 119 -14.15 22.40 -24.60
CA LEU A 119 -14.20 21.61 -25.84
C LEU A 119 -12.94 20.76 -26.01
N TYR A 120 -11.75 21.34 -25.81
CA TYR A 120 -10.48 20.60 -25.88
C TYR A 120 -10.38 19.47 -24.83
N ILE A 121 -10.88 19.71 -23.62
CA ILE A 121 -10.95 18.65 -22.58
C ILE A 121 -11.91 17.54 -23.02
N GLN A 122 -13.03 17.87 -23.66
CA GLN A 122 -14.01 16.88 -24.12
C GLN A 122 -13.49 16.05 -25.30
N THR A 123 -12.84 16.68 -26.29
CA THR A 123 -12.24 15.97 -27.44
C THR A 123 -11.10 15.05 -27.02
N ALA A 124 -10.26 15.48 -26.07
CA ALA A 124 -9.22 14.64 -25.48
C ALA A 124 -9.81 13.40 -24.77
N LYS A 125 -11.02 13.49 -24.19
CA LYS A 125 -11.70 12.36 -23.55
C LYS A 125 -12.36 11.42 -24.55
N THR A 126 -12.86 11.92 -25.69
CA THR A 126 -13.52 11.10 -26.72
C THR A 126 -12.54 10.53 -27.75
N GLY A 127 -11.26 10.91 -27.72
CA GLY A 127 -10.23 10.39 -28.63
C GLY A 127 -10.45 10.74 -30.10
N SER A 128 -11.43 11.60 -30.40
CA SER A 128 -11.74 12.07 -31.75
C SER A 128 -10.94 13.33 -32.01
N PHE A 129 -9.80 13.15 -32.68
CA PHE A 129 -9.08 14.22 -33.34
C PHE A 129 -9.67 14.31 -34.76
N PHE A 130 -10.19 15.49 -35.12
CA PHE A 130 -10.60 15.78 -36.50
C PHE A 130 -9.38 15.81 -37.42
#